data_AF-A0A7C5I3M2-F1
#
_entry.id   AF-A0A7C5I3M2-F1
#
_cell.length_a   1.000
_cell.length_b   1.000
_cell.length_c   1.000
_cell.angle_alpha   90.00
_cell.angle_beta   90.00
_cell.angle_gamma   90.00
#
_symmetry.space_group_name_H-M   'P 1'
#
loop_
_entity.id
_entity.type
_entity.pdbx_description
1 polymer ?
#
loop_
_entity_poly.entity_id
_entity_poly.type
_entity_poly.pdbx_seq_one_letter_code
_entity_poly.pdbx_strand_id
1 'polypeptide(L)'
;MKKILAILILILILPLVSSDWKYQTKEKVYDFRILDYDGDGKSEIAVGSEFLHIIDFEGNLLKRFEYPGYAFDFSKVYLVNSFVLGGKNKGYLVDYLGNMKFEYPLDGEAEFAMIRDIDSDSRKEVIFATEDKIYLLYRNGNLKVSRNISGIKKIECTDIDGDGDMEFIVAADKFYVLDKDLNNIWYCCTEADTFLVNDFDG
;
A
#
# COMPACT_ATOMS: atom_id res chain seq x y z
N MET A 1 -4.44 67.44 8.32
CA MET A 1 -3.46 66.35 8.59
C MET A 1 -3.98 65.58 9.80
N LYS A 2 -4.26 64.27 9.87
CA LYS A 2 -4.27 63.05 9.02
C LYS A 2 -5.50 62.25 9.57
N LYS A 3 -6.42 61.63 8.80
CA LYS A 3 -6.33 60.30 8.12
C LYS A 3 -5.83 59.22 9.11
N ILE A 4 -6.47 58.09 9.45
CA ILE A 4 -7.24 57.05 8.74
C ILE A 4 -7.71 56.08 9.87
N LEU A 5 -9.01 55.76 9.98
CA LEU A 5 -9.68 54.55 9.46
C LEU A 5 -9.43 53.26 10.28
N ALA A 6 -10.55 52.73 10.77
CA ALA A 6 -10.88 51.35 11.10
C ALA A 6 -9.81 50.27 10.93
N ILE A 7 -9.49 49.61 12.04
CA ILE A 7 -9.09 48.20 12.13
C ILE A 7 -9.69 47.75 13.48
N LEU A 8 -10.94 47.30 13.64
CA LEU A 8 -11.64 46.17 13.00
C LEU A 8 -10.72 45.09 12.41
N ILE A 9 -9.80 44.58 13.24
CA ILE A 9 -9.55 43.14 13.25
C ILE A 9 -10.61 42.62 14.22
N LEU A 10 -11.84 42.39 13.77
CA LEU A 10 -12.20 41.11 13.17
C LEU A 10 -11.45 40.01 13.93
N ILE A 11 -11.89 39.78 15.18
CA ILE A 11 -11.97 38.42 15.70
C ILE A 11 -12.86 37.72 14.68
N LEU A 12 -12.25 37.29 13.58
CA LEU A 12 -12.70 36.13 12.84
C LEU A 12 -12.70 35.06 13.92
N ILE A 13 -13.90 34.85 14.43
CA ILE A 13 -14.41 33.54 14.73
C ILE A 13 -14.05 32.72 13.47
N LEU A 14 -12.81 32.26 13.39
CA LEU A 14 -12.59 30.93 12.90
C LEU A 14 -13.37 30.11 13.91
N PRO A 15 -14.46 29.44 13.52
CA PRO A 15 -14.72 28.23 14.26
C PRO A 15 -13.39 27.47 14.10
N LEU A 16 -12.68 27.25 15.21
CA LEU A 16 -11.83 26.07 15.29
C LEU A 16 -12.84 24.93 15.06
N VAL A 17 -13.09 24.62 13.80
CA VAL A 17 -13.82 23.44 13.39
C VAL A 17 -12.82 22.33 13.66
N SER A 18 -12.70 21.94 14.92
CA SER A 18 -12.37 20.55 15.21
C SER A 18 -13.59 19.76 14.78
N SER A 19 -13.72 19.48 13.49
CA SER A 19 -14.64 18.45 13.04
C SER A 19 -13.99 17.13 13.45
N ASP A 20 -14.18 16.77 14.71
CA ASP A 20 -13.93 15.41 15.17
C ASP A 20 -15.06 14.55 14.60
N TRP A 21 -14.97 14.27 13.30
CA TRP A 21 -15.88 13.36 12.65
C TRP A 21 -15.41 11.92 12.90
N LYS A 22 -16.36 11.00 12.88
CA LYS A 22 -16.10 9.57 13.01
C LYS A 22 -16.86 8.84 11.93
N TYR A 23 -16.15 8.00 11.18
CA TYR A 23 -16.74 7.06 10.24
C TYR A 23 -16.64 5.64 10.82
N GLN A 24 -17.73 4.86 10.75
CA GLN A 24 -17.77 3.50 11.28
C GLN A 24 -18.05 2.49 10.16
N THR A 25 -17.05 1.66 9.87
CA THR A 25 -17.10 0.58 8.87
C THR A 25 -17.98 -0.60 9.27
N LYS A 26 -18.35 -0.70 10.56
CA LYS A 26 -19.01 -1.85 11.24
C LYS A 26 -18.17 -3.13 11.30
N GLU A 27 -17.30 -3.33 10.32
CA GLU A 27 -16.34 -4.43 10.27
C GLU A 27 -14.94 -4.02 10.74
N LYS A 28 -14.08 -5.02 10.97
CA LYS A 28 -12.67 -4.81 11.30
C LYS A 28 -11.99 -3.99 10.20
N VAL A 29 -11.30 -2.93 10.59
CA VAL A 29 -10.40 -2.19 9.69
C VAL A 29 -9.05 -2.89 9.69
N TYR A 30 -8.54 -3.19 8.50
CA TYR A 30 -7.24 -3.81 8.30
C TYR A 30 -6.18 -2.75 8.04
N ASP A 31 -6.50 -1.76 7.19
CA ASP A 31 -5.57 -0.70 6.82
C ASP A 31 -6.30 0.55 6.30
N PHE A 32 -5.57 1.67 6.19
CA PHE A 32 -6.04 2.88 5.53
C PHE A 32 -4.91 3.59 4.75
N ARG A 33 -5.29 4.38 3.75
CA ARG A 33 -4.37 5.26 3.00
C ARG A 33 -5.00 6.61 2.71
N ILE A 34 -4.16 7.62 2.60
CA ILE A 34 -4.52 8.93 2.10
C ILE A 34 -4.09 9.00 0.64
N LEU A 35 -5.03 9.24 -0.27
CA LEU A 35 -4.74 9.35 -1.70
C LEU A 35 -5.78 10.19 -2.42
N ASP A 36 -5.38 10.82 -3.51
CA ASP A 36 -6.25 11.44 -4.52
C ASP A 36 -6.91 10.35 -5.38
N TYR A 37 -8.08 9.85 -4.97
CA TYR A 37 -8.68 8.64 -5.54
C TYR A 37 -9.34 8.90 -6.91
N ASP A 38 -9.84 10.11 -7.17
CA ASP A 38 -10.53 10.47 -8.41
C ASP A 38 -9.72 11.40 -9.32
N GLY A 39 -8.55 11.85 -8.88
CA GLY A 39 -7.65 12.68 -9.67
C GLY A 39 -8.02 14.15 -9.68
N ASP A 40 -8.90 14.61 -8.78
CA ASP A 40 -9.26 16.03 -8.66
C ASP A 40 -8.17 16.88 -7.97
N GLY A 41 -7.13 16.22 -7.43
CA GLY A 41 -6.00 16.86 -6.76
C GLY A 41 -6.23 17.15 -5.28
N LYS A 42 -7.38 16.78 -4.73
CA LYS A 42 -7.62 16.63 -3.30
C LYS A 42 -7.32 15.19 -2.92
N SER A 43 -7.17 14.94 -1.63
CA SER A 43 -6.96 13.60 -1.14
C SER A 43 -8.18 13.15 -0.36
N GLU A 44 -8.39 11.85 -0.36
CA GLU A 44 -9.42 11.13 0.33
C GLU A 44 -8.77 10.05 1.18
N ILE A 45 -9.58 9.42 2.02
CA ILE A 45 -9.17 8.34 2.89
C ILE A 45 -9.78 7.06 2.34
N ALA A 46 -8.93 6.16 1.86
CA ALA A 46 -9.32 4.80 1.56
C ALA A 46 -9.15 3.92 2.79
N VAL A 47 -10.20 3.20 3.17
CA VAL A 47 -10.22 2.33 4.35
C VAL A 47 -10.56 0.91 3.91
N GLY A 48 -9.63 0.00 4.16
CA GLY A 48 -9.78 -1.42 3.94
C GLY A 48 -10.45 -2.11 5.12
N SER A 49 -11.65 -2.67 4.89
CA SER A 49 -12.30 -3.63 5.77
C SER A 49 -12.69 -4.88 4.96
N GLU A 50 -13.79 -5.56 5.30
CA GLU A 50 -14.49 -6.45 4.36
C GLU A 50 -14.95 -5.73 3.07
N PHE A 51 -15.01 -4.39 3.11
CA PHE A 51 -15.28 -3.53 1.97
C PHE A 51 -14.26 -2.41 1.90
N LEU A 52 -14.17 -1.77 0.73
CA LEU A 52 -13.26 -0.66 0.50
C LEU A 52 -14.11 0.59 0.55
N HIS A 53 -13.83 1.44 1.52
CA HIS A 53 -14.52 2.70 1.74
C HIS A 53 -13.62 3.82 1.27
N ILE A 54 -14.14 4.71 0.43
CA ILE A 54 -13.52 5.99 0.09
C ILE A 54 -14.29 7.08 0.81
N ILE A 55 -13.59 7.84 1.63
CA ILE A 55 -14.16 8.83 2.55
C ILE A 55 -13.46 10.17 2.30
N ASP A 56 -14.20 11.26 2.21
CA ASP A 56 -13.58 12.60 2.16
C ASP A 56 -13.00 13.03 3.52
N PHE A 57 -12.27 14.15 3.55
CA PHE A 57 -11.71 14.68 4.81
C PHE A 57 -12.75 15.31 5.73
N GLU A 58 -14.00 15.42 5.28
CA GLU A 58 -15.16 15.82 6.08
C GLU A 58 -15.88 14.62 6.73
N GLY A 59 -15.47 13.39 6.41
CA GLY A 59 -16.01 12.14 6.98
C GLY A 59 -17.19 11.54 6.24
N ASN A 60 -17.52 12.04 5.04
CA ASN A 60 -18.59 11.51 4.21
C ASN A 60 -18.08 10.33 3.36
N LEU A 61 -18.88 9.27 3.30
CA LEU A 61 -18.63 8.16 2.38
C LEU A 61 -18.89 8.61 0.93
N LEU A 62 -17.84 8.66 0.12
CA LEU A 62 -17.93 8.91 -1.31
C LEU A 62 -18.29 7.63 -2.06
N LYS A 63 -17.65 6.51 -1.70
CA LYS A 63 -17.83 5.24 -2.40
C LYS A 63 -17.56 4.04 -1.50
N ARG A 64 -18.31 2.95 -1.73
CA ARG A 64 -18.05 1.63 -1.16
C ARG A 64 -17.95 0.60 -2.28
N PHE A 65 -16.91 -0.22 -2.25
CA PHE A 65 -16.71 -1.32 -3.19
C PHE A 65 -16.84 -2.67 -2.49
N GLU A 66 -17.52 -3.60 -3.15
CA GLU A 66 -17.61 -4.99 -2.74
C GLU A 66 -16.58 -5.81 -3.49
N TYR A 67 -15.76 -6.56 -2.76
CA TYR A 67 -14.76 -7.45 -3.32
C TYR A 67 -14.56 -8.66 -2.40
N PRO A 68 -14.09 -9.78 -2.93
CA PRO A 68 -13.80 -10.97 -2.13
C PRO A 68 -12.42 -10.88 -1.44
N GLY A 69 -12.25 -10.06 -0.40
CA GLY A 69 -10.98 -10.00 0.36
C GLY A 69 -10.84 -8.87 1.36
N TYR A 70 -9.58 -8.51 1.69
CA TYR A 70 -9.14 -7.38 2.50
C TYR A 70 -8.28 -6.40 1.67
N ALA A 71 -8.27 -5.11 2.00
CA ALA A 71 -7.44 -4.11 1.30
C ALA A 71 -6.17 -3.80 2.09
N PHE A 72 -5.02 -3.78 1.42
CA PHE A 72 -3.70 -3.59 2.07
C PHE A 72 -2.85 -2.50 1.44
N ASP A 73 -2.92 -2.24 0.13
CA ASP A 73 -2.10 -1.19 -0.48
C ASP A 73 -2.77 -0.48 -1.66
N PHE A 74 -2.45 0.82 -1.74
CA PHE A 74 -3.03 1.77 -2.68
C PHE A 74 -1.87 2.48 -3.36
N SER A 75 -1.66 2.23 -4.65
CA SER A 75 -0.66 2.97 -5.40
C SER A 75 -1.29 3.74 -6.56
N LYS A 76 -0.90 5.02 -6.67
CA LYS A 76 -1.23 5.86 -7.81
C LYS A 76 -0.46 5.36 -9.02
N VAL A 77 -1.13 4.67 -9.95
CA VAL A 77 -0.57 4.40 -11.28
C VAL A 77 -1.03 5.54 -12.16
N TYR A 78 -0.09 6.28 -12.76
CA TYR A 78 -0.42 7.36 -13.69
C TYR A 78 -1.38 6.81 -14.77
N LEU A 79 -2.53 7.48 -14.89
CA LEU A 79 -3.70 7.25 -15.77
C LEU A 79 -4.83 6.34 -15.27
N VAL A 80 -4.67 5.50 -14.24
CA VAL A 80 -5.79 4.77 -13.60
C VAL A 80 -5.42 4.44 -12.15
N ASN A 81 -5.99 5.13 -11.17
CA ASN A 81 -5.89 4.70 -9.77
C ASN A 81 -6.36 3.24 -9.67
N SER A 82 -5.53 2.37 -9.12
CA SER A 82 -5.82 0.93 -9.00
C SER A 82 -5.45 0.45 -7.60
N PHE A 83 -6.20 -0.53 -7.12
CA PHE A 83 -6.08 -1.09 -5.78
C PHE A 83 -5.60 -2.53 -5.87
N VAL A 84 -4.70 -2.92 -4.98
CA VAL A 84 -4.33 -4.31 -4.79
C VAL A 84 -4.90 -4.81 -3.47
N LEU A 85 -5.61 -5.92 -3.56
CA LEU A 85 -6.42 -6.47 -2.48
C LEU A 85 -5.97 -7.91 -2.24
N GLY A 86 -5.75 -8.25 -0.97
CA GLY A 86 -5.38 -9.59 -0.54
C GLY A 86 -6.60 -10.35 -0.05
N GLY A 87 -6.81 -11.58 -0.51
CA GLY A 87 -7.88 -12.45 -0.02
C GLY A 87 -7.33 -13.78 0.49
N LYS A 88 -8.23 -14.65 0.97
CA LYS A 88 -7.87 -15.91 1.62
C LYS A 88 -7.08 -16.90 0.75
N ASN A 89 -7.28 -16.92 -0.57
CA ASN A 89 -6.58 -17.81 -1.50
C ASN A 89 -6.32 -17.13 -2.86
N LYS A 90 -6.49 -15.81 -2.91
CA LYS A 90 -6.48 -15.04 -4.15
C LYS A 90 -6.02 -13.62 -3.87
N GLY A 91 -5.28 -13.06 -4.81
CA GLY A 91 -4.97 -11.63 -4.89
C GLY A 91 -5.78 -10.98 -6.02
N TYR A 92 -6.07 -9.68 -5.88
CA TYR A 92 -6.88 -8.94 -6.86
C TYR A 92 -6.21 -7.62 -7.22
N LEU A 93 -6.31 -7.24 -8.50
CA LEU A 93 -6.10 -5.87 -8.95
C LEU A 93 -7.44 -5.31 -9.43
N VAL A 94 -7.83 -4.16 -8.89
CA VAL A 94 -9.12 -3.50 -9.17
C VAL A 94 -8.85 -2.05 -9.58
N ASP A 95 -9.60 -1.47 -10.51
CA ASP A 95 -9.50 -0.02 -10.77
C ASP A 95 -10.30 0.84 -9.79
N TYR A 96 -10.10 2.16 -9.87
CA TYR A 96 -10.78 3.18 -9.07
C TYR A 96 -12.31 3.18 -9.19
N LEU A 97 -12.88 2.52 -10.20
CA LEU A 97 -14.32 2.35 -10.35
C LEU A 97 -14.83 1.06 -9.69
N GLY A 98 -13.93 0.23 -9.16
CA GLY A 98 -14.24 -1.07 -8.57
C GLY A 98 -14.27 -2.21 -9.57
N ASN A 99 -13.85 -1.99 -10.83
CA ASN A 99 -13.83 -3.07 -11.81
C ASN A 99 -12.58 -3.93 -11.61
N MET A 100 -12.79 -5.24 -11.52
CA MET A 100 -11.70 -6.20 -11.45
C MET A 100 -10.89 -6.17 -12.76
N LYS A 101 -9.58 -5.93 -12.64
CA LYS A 101 -8.62 -6.06 -13.75
C LYS A 101 -8.16 -7.50 -13.89
N PHE A 102 -7.79 -8.12 -12.77
CA PHE A 102 -7.52 -9.55 -12.70
C PHE A 102 -7.68 -10.06 -11.26
N GLU A 103 -7.76 -11.39 -11.14
CA GLU A 103 -7.51 -12.14 -9.91
C GLU A 103 -6.39 -13.14 -10.16
N TYR A 104 -5.63 -13.47 -9.11
CA TYR A 104 -4.53 -14.42 -9.18
C TYR A 104 -4.63 -15.44 -8.03
N PRO A 105 -4.55 -16.75 -8.30
CA PRO A 105 -4.60 -17.77 -7.25
C PRO A 105 -3.34 -17.75 -6.39
N LEU A 106 -3.52 -17.72 -5.07
CA LEU A 106 -2.47 -17.82 -4.07
C LEU A 106 -2.53 -19.17 -3.38
N ASP A 107 -1.43 -19.56 -2.72
CA ASP A 107 -1.34 -20.81 -1.95
C ASP A 107 -1.92 -20.69 -0.54
N GLY A 108 -2.28 -19.48 -0.12
CA GLY A 108 -2.92 -19.20 1.15
C GLY A 108 -3.41 -17.76 1.21
N GLU A 109 -3.62 -17.29 2.45
CA GLU A 109 -4.09 -15.94 2.71
C GLU A 109 -3.02 -14.92 2.34
N ALA A 110 -3.41 -13.90 1.58
CA ALA A 110 -2.55 -12.77 1.27
C ALA A 110 -2.36 -11.91 2.53
N GLU A 111 -1.23 -12.09 3.20
CA GLU A 111 -0.80 -11.28 4.35
C GLU A 111 -0.33 -9.89 3.90
N PHE A 112 0.23 -9.81 2.69
CA PHE A 112 0.68 -8.56 2.09
C PHE A 112 0.27 -8.48 0.63
N ALA A 113 -0.09 -7.28 0.20
CA ALA A 113 -0.46 -7.01 -1.17
C ALA A 113 0.00 -5.57 -1.50
N MET A 114 0.81 -5.37 -2.55
CA MET A 114 1.44 -4.09 -2.90
C MET A 114 1.43 -3.82 -4.40
N ILE A 115 1.58 -2.55 -4.80
CA ILE A 115 1.84 -2.15 -6.19
C ILE A 115 3.03 -1.19 -6.24
N ARG A 116 4.13 -1.58 -6.87
CA ARG A 116 5.36 -0.77 -6.96
C ARG A 116 6.07 -0.99 -8.29
N ASP A 117 6.83 0.02 -8.72
CA ASP A 117 7.72 -0.06 -9.88
C ASP A 117 9.01 -0.72 -9.41
N ILE A 118 9.12 -2.04 -9.61
CA ILE A 118 10.19 -2.84 -9.00
C ILE A 118 11.45 -2.85 -9.86
N ASP A 119 11.30 -2.69 -11.19
CA ASP A 119 12.40 -2.72 -12.16
C ASP A 119 12.59 -1.39 -12.91
N SER A 120 12.11 -0.29 -12.31
CA SER A 120 12.33 1.08 -12.77
C SER A 120 11.89 1.35 -14.23
N ASP A 121 10.97 0.56 -14.76
CA ASP A 121 10.47 0.69 -16.13
C ASP A 121 9.28 1.67 -16.25
N SER A 122 8.92 2.34 -15.15
CA SER A 122 7.74 3.21 -15.00
C SER A 122 6.40 2.47 -15.07
N ARG A 123 6.38 1.14 -15.05
CA ARG A 123 5.19 0.30 -14.96
C ARG A 123 5.26 -0.47 -13.66
N LYS A 124 4.27 -0.25 -12.82
CA LYS A 124 4.24 -0.93 -11.53
C LYS A 124 3.82 -2.39 -11.64
N GLU A 125 4.58 -3.26 -11.01
CA GLU A 125 4.25 -4.65 -10.71
C GLU A 125 3.24 -4.73 -9.57
N VAL A 126 2.61 -5.90 -9.47
CA VAL A 126 1.75 -6.28 -8.35
C VAL A 126 2.47 -7.34 -7.54
N ILE A 127 2.55 -7.14 -6.24
CA ILE A 127 3.18 -8.06 -5.29
C ILE A 127 2.10 -8.63 -4.38
N PHE A 128 2.08 -9.95 -4.21
CA PHE A 128 1.36 -10.62 -3.13
C PHE A 128 2.33 -11.43 -2.30
N ALA A 129 2.16 -11.47 -0.98
CA ALA A 129 2.85 -12.42 -0.13
C ALA A 129 1.85 -13.13 0.79
N THR A 130 1.98 -14.44 0.86
CA THR A 130 1.31 -15.30 1.83
C THR A 130 2.27 -15.62 2.97
N GLU A 131 1.87 -16.48 3.92
CA GLU A 131 2.79 -16.96 4.94
C GLU A 131 4.02 -17.70 4.34
N ASP A 132 3.89 -18.32 3.16
CA ASP A 132 4.91 -19.22 2.62
C ASP A 132 5.50 -18.80 1.25
N LYS A 133 4.96 -17.77 0.62
CA LYS A 133 5.36 -17.42 -0.74
C LYS A 133 5.18 -15.94 -1.08
N ILE A 134 6.14 -15.42 -1.83
CA ILE A 134 6.07 -14.12 -2.50
C ILE A 134 5.76 -14.35 -3.98
N TYR A 135 4.85 -13.56 -4.51
CA TYR A 135 4.46 -13.53 -5.91
C TYR A 135 4.71 -12.12 -6.45
N LEU A 136 5.49 -12.02 -7.52
CA LEU A 136 5.69 -10.80 -8.29
C LEU A 136 5.01 -10.99 -9.65
N LEU A 137 4.03 -10.14 -9.94
CA LEU A 137 3.22 -10.20 -11.15
C LEU A 137 3.43 -8.93 -11.96
N TYR A 138 3.43 -9.07 -13.28
CA TYR A 138 3.23 -7.93 -14.15
C TYR A 138 1.85 -7.31 -13.93
N ARG A 139 1.70 -6.04 -14.28
CA ARG A 139 0.42 -5.31 -14.14
C ARG A 139 -0.76 -5.95 -14.87
N ASN A 140 -0.52 -6.79 -15.89
CA ASN A 140 -1.56 -7.52 -16.60
C ASN A 140 -2.02 -8.82 -15.90
N GLY A 141 -1.46 -9.15 -14.74
CA GLY A 141 -1.80 -10.33 -13.94
C GLY A 141 -0.98 -11.58 -14.27
N ASN A 142 -0.07 -11.51 -15.24
CA ASN A 142 0.84 -12.62 -15.52
C ASN A 142 1.93 -12.69 -14.43
N LEU A 143 2.23 -13.90 -13.97
CA LEU A 143 3.34 -14.12 -13.04
C LEU A 143 4.67 -13.74 -13.71
N LYS A 144 5.43 -12.84 -13.08
CA LYS A 144 6.82 -12.53 -13.44
C LYS A 144 7.75 -13.55 -12.79
N VAL A 145 7.68 -13.66 -11.46
CA VAL A 145 8.46 -14.62 -10.66
C VAL A 145 7.74 -14.89 -9.33
N SER A 146 7.96 -16.06 -8.74
CA SER A 146 7.55 -16.34 -7.37
C SER A 146 8.67 -17.00 -6.59
N ARG A 147 8.63 -16.86 -5.27
CA ARG A 147 9.64 -17.40 -4.37
C ARG A 147 9.02 -17.94 -3.10
N ASN A 148 9.37 -19.18 -2.76
CA ASN A 148 9.01 -19.78 -1.48
C ASN A 148 9.93 -19.22 -0.37
N ILE A 149 9.32 -18.62 0.66
CA ILE A 149 9.97 -18.25 1.92
C ILE A 149 8.93 -18.54 2.99
N SER A 150 9.20 -19.48 3.89
CA SER A 150 8.23 -19.88 4.91
C SER A 150 8.24 -18.96 6.12
N GLY A 151 7.05 -18.72 6.66
CA GLY A 151 6.86 -17.94 7.88
C GLY A 151 7.07 -16.44 7.70
N ILE A 152 6.72 -15.88 6.54
CA ILE A 152 6.82 -14.43 6.27
C ILE A 152 6.00 -13.66 7.31
N LYS A 153 6.67 -12.75 8.02
CA LYS A 153 6.07 -11.85 9.03
C LYS A 153 6.00 -10.41 8.57
N LYS A 154 6.89 -10.00 7.66
CA LYS A 154 6.88 -8.68 7.04
C LYS A 154 7.64 -8.67 5.71
N ILE A 155 7.18 -7.87 4.77
CA ILE A 155 7.87 -7.56 3.53
C ILE A 155 7.79 -6.05 3.26
N GLU A 156 8.90 -5.46 2.82
CA GLU A 156 8.99 -4.09 2.34
C GLU A 156 9.83 -4.05 1.07
N CYS A 157 9.60 -3.05 0.21
CA CYS A 157 10.41 -2.83 -0.99
C CYS A 157 10.96 -1.40 -0.99
N THR A 158 12.26 -1.27 -1.23
CA THR A 158 12.95 0.02 -1.36
C THR A 158 14.22 -0.17 -2.19
N ASP A 159 14.65 0.89 -2.87
CA ASP A 159 15.97 0.98 -3.49
C ASP A 159 17.02 1.14 -2.37
N ILE A 160 17.77 0.07 -2.09
CA ILE A 160 18.74 -0.01 -0.99
C ILE A 160 20.11 0.46 -1.45
N ASP A 161 20.50 0.11 -2.68
CA ASP A 161 21.85 0.36 -3.20
C ASP A 161 21.95 1.57 -4.15
N GLY A 162 20.82 2.19 -4.48
CA GLY A 162 20.75 3.42 -5.26
C GLY A 162 20.84 3.21 -6.77
N ASP A 163 20.64 1.98 -7.26
CA ASP A 163 20.66 1.69 -8.70
C ASP A 163 19.33 2.01 -9.42
N GLY A 164 18.27 2.23 -8.65
CA GLY A 164 16.93 2.59 -9.09
C GLY A 164 15.96 1.42 -9.15
N ASP A 165 16.43 0.17 -9.23
CA ASP A 165 15.58 -0.99 -9.03
C ASP A 165 15.23 -1.12 -7.53
N MET A 166 14.15 -1.84 -7.21
CA MET A 166 13.77 -2.07 -5.81
C MET A 166 14.23 -3.43 -5.31
N GLU A 167 14.86 -3.44 -4.14
CA GLU A 167 15.12 -4.65 -3.37
C GLU A 167 13.95 -4.95 -2.43
N PHE A 168 13.82 -6.24 -2.08
CA PHE A 168 12.88 -6.70 -1.07
C PHE A 168 13.59 -7.00 0.24
N ILE A 169 13.08 -6.44 1.33
CA ILE A 169 13.45 -6.81 2.70
C ILE A 169 12.34 -7.68 3.26
N VAL A 170 12.66 -8.95 3.55
CA VAL A 170 11.69 -9.94 4.04
C VAL A 170 12.11 -10.41 5.41
N ALA A 171 11.24 -10.20 6.41
CA ALA A 171 11.36 -10.80 7.73
C ALA A 171 10.54 -12.09 7.75
N ALA A 172 11.20 -13.23 7.94
CA ALA A 172 10.58 -14.55 8.05
C ALA A 172 11.31 -15.37 9.13
N ASP A 173 11.69 -16.63 8.86
CA ASP A 173 12.62 -17.39 9.70
C ASP A 173 14.01 -16.72 9.80
N LYS A 174 14.36 -15.98 8.75
CA LYS A 174 15.56 -15.15 8.60
C LYS A 174 15.18 -13.78 8.06
N PHE A 175 16.16 -12.88 8.05
CA PHE A 175 16.07 -11.66 7.25
C PHE A 175 16.67 -11.91 5.88
N TYR A 176 15.87 -11.71 4.83
CA TYR A 176 16.31 -11.82 3.44
C TYR A 176 16.34 -10.43 2.81
N VAL A 177 17.42 -10.16 2.06
CA VAL A 177 17.49 -9.07 1.09
C VAL A 177 17.50 -9.70 -0.29
N LEU A 178 16.48 -9.39 -1.08
CA LEU A 178 16.28 -9.97 -2.41
C LEU A 178 16.38 -8.88 -3.47
N ASP A 179 16.87 -9.24 -4.65
CA ASP A 179 16.82 -8.37 -5.82
C ASP A 179 15.38 -8.24 -6.36
N LYS A 180 15.22 -7.38 -7.35
CA LYS A 180 13.98 -7.14 -8.11
C LYS A 180 13.34 -8.38 -8.74
N ASP A 181 14.12 -9.44 -8.93
CA ASP A 181 13.70 -10.73 -9.51
C ASP A 181 13.56 -11.82 -8.41
N LEU A 182 13.52 -11.40 -7.15
CA LEU A 182 13.43 -12.22 -5.94
C LEU A 182 14.63 -13.17 -5.73
N ASN A 183 15.79 -12.96 -6.34
CA ASN A 183 17.00 -13.73 -6.04
C ASN A 183 17.64 -13.24 -4.74
N ASN A 184 18.40 -14.11 -4.05
CA ASN A 184 19.13 -13.69 -2.86
C ASN A 184 20.27 -12.74 -3.23
N ILE A 185 20.24 -11.54 -2.68
CA ILE A 185 21.43 -10.70 -2.53
C ILE A 185 22.14 -11.12 -1.24
N TRP A 186 21.38 -11.18 -0.15
CA TRP A 186 21.91 -11.49 1.18
C TRP A 186 20.84 -12.08 2.11
N TYR A 187 21.26 -12.79 3.16
CA TYR A 187 20.40 -13.11 4.29
C TYR A 187 21.19 -13.15 5.61
N CYS A 188 20.54 -12.78 6.72
CA CYS A 188 21.12 -12.83 8.06
C CYS A 188 20.52 -13.95 8.91
N CYS A 189 21.27 -14.30 9.96
CA CYS A 189 20.81 -15.04 11.13
C CYS A 189 20.53 -16.51 10.84
N THR A 190 21.44 -17.36 11.28
CA THR A 190 21.20 -18.81 11.39
C THR A 190 20.39 -19.17 12.64
N GLU A 191 20.11 -18.18 13.50
CA GLU A 191 19.32 -18.31 14.73
C GLU A 191 18.16 -17.30 14.69
N ALA A 192 16.95 -17.75 15.06
CA ALA A 192 15.76 -16.88 15.10
C ALA A 192 15.99 -15.66 16.03
N ASP A 193 15.31 -14.55 15.77
CA ASP A 193 15.28 -13.34 16.61
C ASP A 193 16.62 -12.57 16.77
N THR A 194 17.61 -12.83 15.92
CA THR A 194 18.84 -12.01 15.85
C THR A 194 18.75 -11.09 14.63
N PHE A 195 19.40 -9.92 14.67
CA PHE A 195 19.79 -9.19 13.46
C PHE A 195 21.19 -8.63 13.68
N LEU A 196 22.13 -8.98 12.80
CA LEU A 196 23.44 -8.36 12.75
C LEU A 196 23.33 -7.11 11.89
N VAL A 197 23.51 -5.95 12.51
CA VAL A 197 23.84 -4.73 11.80
C VAL A 197 25.33 -4.80 11.56
N ASN A 198 25.74 -5.30 10.39
CA ASN A 198 27.08 -4.99 9.90
C ASN A 198 26.96 -3.68 9.13
N ASP A 199 27.78 -2.70 9.52
CA ASP A 199 27.86 -1.39 8.89
C ASP A 199 27.96 -1.55 7.36
N PHE A 200 26.95 -1.04 6.64
CA PHE A 200 27.06 -0.75 5.22
C PHE A 200 27.94 0.51 5.08
N ASP A 201 29.25 0.35 5.25
CA ASP A 201 30.22 1.33 4.78
C ASP A 201 30.47 1.06 3.29
N GLY A 202 29.84 1.88 2.45
CA GLY A 202 30.06 1.98 1.00
C GLY A 202 29.70 3.36 0.49
#